data_AF-C5LLT6-F1
#
_entry.id   AF-C5LLT6-F1
#
_cell.length_a   1.000
_cell.length_b   1.000
_cell.length_c   1.000
_cell.angle_alpha   90.00
_cell.angle_beta   90.00
_cell.angle_gamma   90.00
#
_symmetry.space_group_name_H-M   'P 1'
#
loop_
_entity.id
_entity.type
_entity.pdbx_description
1 polymer ?
#
loop_
_entity_poly.entity_id
_entity_poly.type
_entity_poly.pdbx_seq_one_letter_code
_entity_poly.pdbx_strand_id
1 'polypeptide(L)'
;MSCGQDTSRRPIIKALSKDFVLTASQVTMLFHATVNGEFKIPLLKSLMDNIADPANALFLVEYLSKSTILTKHPTNYSTSASPISKKTLVKGKVKPTDFKLNEHYDGMPFKYGRDWILPTSGIWEFDYVSPRRALKGGAITAEAWLRVTQSIQNALDEGRLSNEVIVMCLRRVSHLFYVNCSQIDVLLAMFPQTSQNLQIRRDIFTTLYNRIVDYVDIREHFCRPRLGLPPAFGPACIAILERQIGMLNLFNPLKADNAAFKCDFNSHEGRLMAQIILRLKKTEDNRIINSRFGASLEVILPMDAPPAWYQCVPFEGYWEGTYVGTNSKMNVRKDIAMTYCAYEF
;
A
#
# COMPACT_ATOMS: atom_id res chain seq x y z
N MET A 1 -29.19 -32.14 6.64
CA MET A 1 -28.39 -32.77 5.56
C MET A 1 -27.26 -31.83 5.21
N SER A 2 -26.04 -32.09 5.71
CA SER A 2 -24.85 -31.30 5.35
C SER A 2 -24.40 -31.71 3.95
N CYS A 3 -24.34 -30.75 3.02
CA CYS A 3 -23.71 -30.96 1.73
C CYS A 3 -22.22 -31.19 1.96
N GLY A 4 -21.76 -32.43 1.75
CA GLY A 4 -20.35 -32.78 1.90
C GLY A 4 -19.51 -31.98 0.89
N GLN A 5 -18.53 -31.22 1.38
CA GLN A 5 -17.59 -30.52 0.51
C GLN A 5 -16.81 -31.54 -0.31
N ASP A 6 -17.07 -31.61 -1.62
CA ASP A 6 -16.36 -32.47 -2.57
C ASP A 6 -14.89 -32.02 -2.67
N THR A 7 -14.01 -32.65 -1.90
CA THR A 7 -12.58 -32.34 -1.85
C THR A 7 -11.80 -32.94 -3.02
N SER A 8 -12.42 -33.82 -3.83
CA SER A 8 -11.74 -34.60 -4.87
C SER A 8 -11.20 -33.75 -6.02
N ARG A 9 -11.74 -32.54 -6.23
CA ARG A 9 -11.41 -31.67 -7.38
C ARG A 9 -10.31 -30.64 -7.08
N ARG A 10 -9.97 -30.40 -5.80
CA ARG A 10 -8.91 -29.45 -5.40
C ARG A 10 -7.53 -29.78 -5.99
N PRO A 11 -7.11 -31.06 -6.08
CA PRO A 11 -5.82 -31.42 -6.70
C PRO A 11 -5.77 -31.09 -8.20
N ILE A 12 -6.89 -31.24 -8.92
CA ILE A 12 -6.99 -30.95 -10.36
C ILE A 12 -6.85 -29.45 -10.61
N ILE A 13 -7.52 -28.61 -9.81
CA ILE A 13 -7.40 -27.14 -9.91
C ILE A 13 -5.98 -26.68 -9.62
N LYS A 14 -5.34 -27.28 -8.60
CA LYS A 14 -3.95 -26.99 -8.23
C LYS A 14 -2.93 -27.45 -9.29
N ALA A 15 -3.25 -28.49 -10.05
CA ALA A 15 -2.44 -28.96 -11.18
C ALA A 15 -2.61 -28.05 -12.41
N LEU A 16 -3.85 -27.68 -12.76
CA LEU A 16 -4.15 -26.74 -13.84
C LEU A 16 -3.53 -25.35 -13.62
N SER A 17 -3.37 -24.93 -12.37
CA SER A 17 -2.81 -23.63 -12.02
C SER A 17 -1.29 -23.59 -11.87
N LYS A 18 -0.56 -24.68 -12.11
CA LYS A 18 0.89 -24.70 -11.95
C LYS A 18 1.64 -24.63 -13.27
N ASP A 19 1.04 -25.14 -14.35
CA ASP A 19 1.76 -25.45 -15.59
C ASP A 19 1.20 -24.76 -16.85
N PHE A 20 0.12 -23.98 -16.75
CA PHE A 20 -0.52 -23.34 -17.90
C PHE A 20 -0.51 -21.82 -17.82
N VAL A 21 0.08 -21.16 -18.83
CA VAL A 21 -0.17 -19.75 -19.13
C VAL A 21 -1.47 -19.68 -19.92
N LEU A 22 -2.54 -19.22 -19.28
CA LEU A 22 -3.87 -19.15 -19.89
C LEU A 22 -4.16 -17.72 -20.33
N THR A 23 -4.64 -17.59 -21.57
CA THR A 23 -5.22 -16.32 -22.06
C THR A 23 -6.53 -16.04 -21.32
N ALA A 24 -6.95 -14.77 -21.27
CA ALA A 24 -8.19 -14.41 -20.59
C ALA A 24 -9.41 -15.14 -21.18
N SER A 25 -9.42 -15.35 -22.51
CA SER A 25 -10.44 -16.13 -23.20
C SER A 25 -10.50 -17.59 -22.70
N GLN A 26 -9.36 -18.23 -22.45
CA GLN A 26 -9.32 -19.60 -21.95
C GLN A 26 -9.78 -19.69 -20.50
N VAL A 27 -9.43 -18.69 -19.67
CA VAL A 27 -9.94 -18.59 -18.29
C VAL A 27 -11.46 -18.41 -18.30
N THR A 28 -11.98 -17.53 -19.16
CA THR A 28 -13.42 -17.33 -19.36
C THR A 28 -14.14 -18.60 -19.80
N MET A 29 -13.58 -19.37 -20.75
CA MET A 29 -14.16 -20.66 -21.18
C MET A 29 -14.19 -21.68 -20.04
N LEU A 30 -13.08 -21.83 -19.29
CA LEU A 30 -13.03 -22.72 -18.13
C LEU A 30 -14.04 -22.30 -17.06
N PHE A 31 -14.23 -21.00 -16.87
CA PHE A 31 -15.17 -20.45 -15.91
C PHE A 31 -16.63 -20.72 -16.30
N HIS A 32 -16.97 -20.61 -17.58
CA HIS A 32 -18.29 -20.97 -18.11
C HIS A 32 -18.58 -22.47 -18.05
N ALA A 33 -17.58 -23.31 -18.31
CA ALA A 33 -17.70 -24.77 -18.22
C ALA A 33 -17.90 -25.26 -16.76
N THR A 34 -17.57 -24.43 -15.77
CA THR A 34 -17.71 -24.78 -14.36
C THR A 34 -19.14 -24.51 -13.87
N VAL A 35 -19.97 -25.55 -13.82
CA VAL A 35 -21.40 -25.44 -13.47
C VAL A 35 -21.64 -25.12 -11.99
N ASN A 36 -20.70 -25.47 -11.10
CA ASN A 36 -20.90 -25.39 -9.65
C ASN A 36 -20.35 -24.09 -9.04
N GLY A 37 -21.22 -23.27 -8.43
CA GLY A 37 -20.90 -21.92 -7.94
C GLY A 37 -19.83 -21.88 -6.83
N GLU A 38 -19.80 -22.88 -5.97
CA GLU A 38 -18.83 -22.98 -4.85
C GLU A 38 -17.37 -23.11 -5.33
N PHE A 39 -17.17 -23.65 -6.54
CA PHE A 39 -15.84 -23.82 -7.13
C PHE A 39 -15.36 -22.62 -7.95
N LYS A 40 -16.26 -21.69 -8.28
CA LYS A 40 -15.93 -20.53 -9.12
C LYS A 40 -14.92 -19.61 -8.44
N ILE A 41 -15.10 -19.27 -7.16
CA ILE A 41 -14.17 -18.37 -6.45
C ILE A 41 -12.77 -19.01 -6.28
N PRO A 42 -12.62 -20.27 -5.81
CA PRO A 42 -11.33 -20.93 -5.74
C PRO A 42 -10.66 -21.09 -7.11
N LEU A 43 -11.42 -21.46 -8.15
CA LEU A 43 -10.92 -21.60 -9.52
C LEU A 43 -10.46 -20.25 -10.07
N LEU A 44 -11.23 -19.18 -9.87
CA LEU A 44 -10.87 -17.83 -10.26
C LEU A 44 -9.56 -17.39 -9.59
N LYS A 45 -9.44 -17.61 -8.28
CA LYS A 45 -8.21 -17.34 -7.53
C LYS A 45 -7.03 -18.08 -8.16
N SER A 46 -7.18 -19.37 -8.42
CA SER A 46 -6.15 -20.25 -9.03
C SER A 46 -5.78 -19.84 -10.46
N LEU A 47 -6.74 -19.36 -11.25
CA LEU A 47 -6.51 -18.95 -12.64
C LEU A 47 -5.91 -17.55 -12.73
N MET A 48 -6.30 -16.63 -11.83
CA MET A 48 -5.69 -15.30 -11.72
C MET A 48 -4.20 -15.35 -11.32
N ASP A 49 -3.72 -16.43 -10.69
CA ASP A 49 -2.27 -16.62 -10.41
C ASP A 49 -1.43 -16.77 -11.69
N ASN A 50 -2.07 -17.15 -12.81
CA ASN A 50 -1.39 -17.57 -14.04
C ASN A 50 -1.57 -16.59 -15.20
N ILE A 51 -2.20 -15.44 -14.96
CA ILE A 51 -2.37 -14.42 -15.99
C ILE A 51 -1.07 -13.60 -16.06
N ALA A 52 -0.25 -13.90 -17.06
CA ALA A 52 1.05 -13.26 -17.27
C ALA A 52 0.95 -11.87 -17.93
N ASP A 53 -0.14 -11.60 -18.66
CA ASP A 53 -0.32 -10.38 -19.43
C ASP A 53 -1.32 -9.41 -18.74
N PRO A 54 -0.90 -8.16 -18.45
CA PRO A 54 -1.77 -7.12 -17.91
C PRO A 54 -3.06 -6.94 -18.71
N ALA A 55 -3.03 -6.93 -20.04
CA ALA A 55 -4.24 -6.71 -20.85
C ALA A 55 -5.26 -7.84 -20.68
N ASN A 56 -4.78 -9.08 -20.57
CA ASN A 56 -5.60 -10.25 -20.27
C ASN A 56 -6.16 -10.23 -18.83
N ALA A 57 -5.39 -9.73 -17.86
CA ALA A 57 -5.87 -9.61 -16.48
C ALA A 57 -7.02 -8.60 -16.38
N LEU A 58 -6.95 -7.52 -17.17
CA LEU A 58 -7.99 -6.49 -17.25
C LEU A 58 -9.25 -7.01 -17.97
N PHE A 59 -9.12 -7.82 -19.02
CA PHE A 59 -10.25 -8.52 -19.64
C PHE A 59 -10.94 -9.46 -18.65
N LEU A 60 -10.18 -10.10 -17.75
CA LEU A 60 -10.78 -10.93 -16.72
C LEU A 60 -11.57 -10.12 -15.70
N VAL A 61 -11.07 -8.95 -15.32
CA VAL A 61 -11.81 -8.01 -14.45
C VAL A 61 -13.09 -7.57 -15.14
N GLU A 62 -13.04 -7.19 -16.43
CA GLU A 62 -14.23 -6.86 -17.23
C GLU A 62 -15.22 -8.03 -17.34
N TYR A 63 -14.73 -9.25 -17.54
CA TYR A 63 -15.56 -10.44 -17.62
C TYR A 63 -16.22 -10.77 -16.26
N LEU A 64 -15.47 -10.66 -15.17
CA LEU A 64 -15.99 -10.85 -13.81
C LEU A 64 -17.03 -9.81 -13.47
N SER A 65 -16.77 -8.56 -13.88
CA SER A 65 -17.69 -7.45 -13.73
C SER A 65 -19.00 -7.75 -14.47
N LYS A 66 -18.97 -8.45 -15.61
CA LYS A 66 -20.15 -8.92 -16.36
C LYS A 66 -20.90 -10.12 -15.76
N SER A 67 -20.30 -10.86 -14.81
CA SER A 67 -20.88 -12.10 -14.28
C SER A 67 -21.64 -11.87 -12.96
N THR A 68 -22.90 -12.29 -12.87
CA THR A 68 -23.83 -12.10 -11.72
C THR A 68 -23.51 -12.94 -10.47
N ILE A 69 -22.33 -13.57 -10.40
CA ILE A 69 -22.07 -14.69 -9.48
C ILE A 69 -21.47 -14.23 -8.13
N LEU A 70 -20.89 -13.03 -8.05
CA LEU A 70 -20.11 -12.58 -6.89
C LEU A 70 -20.94 -11.90 -5.78
N THR A 71 -22.25 -11.72 -5.96
CA THR A 71 -23.10 -10.92 -5.06
C THR A 71 -23.62 -11.66 -3.81
N LYS A 72 -23.32 -12.95 -3.61
CA LYS A 72 -24.04 -13.80 -2.63
C LYS A 72 -23.25 -14.33 -1.43
N HIS A 73 -21.98 -13.99 -1.22
CA HIS A 73 -21.23 -14.50 -0.06
C HIS A 73 -20.50 -13.41 0.73
N PRO A 74 -20.93 -13.08 1.97
CA PRO A 74 -20.10 -12.36 2.91
C PRO A 74 -19.09 -13.36 3.50
N THR A 75 -17.80 -13.08 3.37
CA THR A 75 -16.79 -13.98 3.94
C THR A 75 -15.69 -13.22 4.67
N ASN A 76 -15.63 -13.46 5.98
CA ASN A 76 -14.47 -13.24 6.83
C ASN A 76 -13.35 -14.18 6.34
N TYR A 77 -12.22 -13.64 5.86
CA TYR A 77 -11.05 -14.47 5.56
C TYR A 77 -9.73 -13.80 5.97
N SER A 78 -9.03 -14.50 6.86
CA SER A 78 -7.60 -14.38 7.14
C SER A 78 -6.82 -15.16 6.07
N THR A 79 -5.74 -14.58 5.55
CA THR A 79 -4.83 -15.22 4.60
C THR A 79 -3.75 -15.99 5.34
N SER A 80 -3.78 -17.33 5.28
CA SER A 80 -2.67 -18.18 5.71
C SER A 80 -1.59 -18.25 4.62
N ALA A 81 -0.36 -17.84 4.95
CA ALA A 81 0.80 -17.99 4.08
C ALA A 81 1.30 -19.44 4.08
N SER A 82 1.67 -19.97 2.91
CA SER A 82 2.31 -21.28 2.76
C SER A 82 3.81 -21.22 3.09
N PRO A 83 4.43 -22.33 3.55
CA PRO A 83 5.82 -22.34 4.01
C PRO A 83 6.81 -22.17 2.85
N ILE A 84 7.75 -21.23 3.01
CA ILE A 84 8.84 -20.99 2.06
C ILE A 84 9.98 -21.97 2.33
N SER A 85 10.34 -22.75 1.31
CA SER A 85 11.50 -23.63 1.27
C SER A 85 12.81 -22.84 1.37
N LYS A 86 13.71 -23.28 2.26
CA LYS A 86 15.05 -22.71 2.47
C LYS A 86 15.87 -22.78 1.18
N LYS A 87 16.23 -21.62 0.61
CA LYS A 87 17.32 -21.49 -0.37
C LYS A 87 18.41 -20.55 0.12
N THR A 88 19.62 -21.03 -0.09
CA THR A 88 20.93 -20.56 0.37
C THR A 88 21.21 -19.09 0.01
N LEU A 89 21.71 -18.33 1.00
CA LEU A 89 22.17 -16.95 0.89
C LEU A 89 23.43 -16.86 0.03
N VAL A 90 23.34 -16.20 -1.13
CA VAL A 90 24.50 -15.69 -1.87
C VAL A 90 24.76 -14.25 -1.43
N LYS A 91 25.99 -13.98 -1.00
CA LYS A 91 26.48 -12.65 -0.59
C LYS A 91 26.49 -11.68 -1.78
N GLY A 92 26.08 -10.43 -1.54
CA GLY A 92 26.44 -9.28 -2.37
C GLY A 92 25.31 -8.72 -3.24
N LYS A 93 24.57 -7.77 -2.64
CA LYS A 93 23.77 -6.65 -3.18
C LYS A 93 22.57 -6.47 -2.25
N VAL A 94 22.44 -5.30 -1.65
CA VAL A 94 21.30 -4.93 -0.82
C VAL A 94 20.05 -5.13 -1.66
N LYS A 95 19.25 -6.14 -1.31
CA LYS A 95 17.97 -6.45 -1.96
C LYS A 95 16.96 -5.36 -1.60
N PRO A 96 15.89 -5.19 -2.41
CA PRO A 96 14.77 -4.37 -1.99
C PRO A 96 14.32 -4.89 -0.63
N THR A 97 14.33 -4.04 0.39
CA THR A 97 13.83 -4.39 1.71
C THR A 97 12.36 -4.76 1.57
N ASP A 98 12.04 -6.02 1.85
CA ASP A 98 10.65 -6.45 2.03
C ASP A 98 10.10 -5.63 3.20
N PHE A 99 9.24 -4.65 2.91
CA PHE A 99 8.59 -3.86 3.94
C PHE A 99 7.44 -4.68 4.51
N LYS A 100 7.62 -5.17 5.74
CA LYS A 100 6.54 -5.71 6.55
C LYS A 100 5.91 -4.56 7.31
N LEU A 101 4.61 -4.35 7.11
CA LEU A 101 3.85 -3.25 7.71
C LEU A 101 2.78 -3.85 8.64
N ASN A 102 2.37 -3.10 9.68
CA ASN A 102 1.33 -3.50 10.64
C ASN A 102 1.49 -4.90 11.25
N GLU A 103 2.67 -5.21 11.77
CA GLU A 103 2.90 -6.51 12.40
C GLU A 103 2.14 -6.63 13.74
N HIS A 104 1.41 -7.74 13.91
CA HIS A 104 0.70 -8.10 15.14
C HIS A 104 1.07 -9.53 15.54
N TYR A 105 1.20 -9.79 16.83
CA TYR A 105 1.38 -11.14 17.36
C TYR A 105 0.26 -11.42 18.36
N ASP A 106 -0.52 -12.47 18.11
CA ASP A 106 -1.72 -12.83 18.87
C ASP A 106 -2.69 -11.65 19.06
N GLY A 107 -2.88 -10.86 17.99
CA GLY A 107 -3.77 -9.69 17.96
C GLY A 107 -3.21 -8.42 18.61
N MET A 108 -1.99 -8.47 19.18
CA MET A 108 -1.34 -7.31 19.81
C MET A 108 -0.31 -6.70 18.85
N PRO A 109 -0.22 -5.35 18.73
CA PRO A 109 0.80 -4.70 17.91
C PRO A 109 2.20 -5.15 18.31
N PHE A 110 2.94 -5.67 17.33
CA PHE A 110 4.26 -6.24 17.55
C PHE A 110 5.32 -5.13 17.67
N LYS A 111 6.17 -5.19 18.70
CA LYS A 111 7.28 -4.25 18.92
C LYS A 111 8.60 -5.01 18.92
N TYR A 112 9.51 -4.61 18.04
CA TYR A 112 10.86 -5.16 17.99
C TYR A 112 11.69 -4.73 19.21
N GLY A 113 11.95 -5.66 20.12
CA GLY A 113 12.95 -5.52 21.19
C GLY A 113 14.35 -5.94 20.72
N ARG A 114 15.42 -5.45 21.37
CA ARG A 114 16.81 -5.87 21.09
C ARG A 114 17.05 -7.34 21.45
N ASP A 115 16.25 -7.83 22.38
CA ASP A 115 16.19 -9.16 22.96
C ASP A 115 15.05 -10.00 22.34
N TRP A 116 14.49 -9.57 21.21
CA TRP A 116 13.39 -10.30 20.61
C TRP A 116 13.83 -11.69 20.14
N ILE A 117 13.17 -12.70 20.68
CA ILE A 117 13.28 -14.10 20.27
C ILE A 117 11.99 -14.45 19.53
N LEU A 118 12.11 -15.07 18.36
CA LEU A 118 10.96 -15.56 17.60
C LEU A 118 10.13 -16.51 18.48
N PRO A 119 8.85 -16.22 18.76
CA PRO A 119 8.01 -17.07 19.59
C PRO A 119 7.87 -18.48 19.00
N THR A 120 7.76 -19.49 19.86
CA THR A 120 7.61 -20.89 19.45
C THR A 120 6.17 -21.28 19.10
N SER A 121 5.19 -20.45 19.47
CA SER A 121 3.75 -20.61 19.19
C SER A 121 3.13 -19.26 18.83
N GLY A 122 1.80 -19.19 18.65
CA GLY A 122 1.07 -17.95 18.35
C GLY A 122 0.82 -17.67 16.86
N ILE A 123 0.10 -16.58 16.59
CA ILE A 123 -0.25 -16.11 15.25
C ILE A 123 0.46 -14.79 14.99
N TRP A 124 1.36 -14.78 14.01
CA TRP A 124 2.00 -13.55 13.52
C TRP A 124 1.26 -13.06 12.27
N GLU A 125 0.62 -11.91 12.38
CA GLU A 125 -0.06 -11.22 11.30
C GLU A 125 0.80 -10.04 10.83
N PHE A 126 0.87 -9.82 9.53
CA PHE A 126 1.56 -8.66 8.95
C PHE A 126 0.98 -8.39 7.57
N ASP A 127 0.99 -7.12 7.17
CA ASP A 127 0.60 -6.74 5.82
C ASP A 127 1.74 -7.13 4.87
N TYR A 128 1.44 -8.07 3.98
CA TYR A 128 2.35 -8.44 2.90
C TYR A 128 2.19 -7.49 1.73
N VAL A 129 3.29 -6.84 1.36
CA VAL A 129 3.39 -6.04 0.14
C VAL A 129 4.30 -6.76 -0.83
N SER A 130 3.79 -7.09 -2.02
CA SER A 130 4.60 -7.85 -2.99
C SER A 130 5.78 -7.01 -3.51
N PRO A 131 7.02 -7.51 -3.43
CA PRO A 131 8.18 -6.85 -4.01
C PRO A 131 8.21 -6.97 -5.54
N ARG A 132 7.29 -7.75 -6.14
CA ARG A 132 7.17 -7.85 -7.60
C ARG A 132 6.78 -6.49 -8.16
N ARG A 133 7.74 -5.86 -8.84
CA ARG A 133 7.55 -4.64 -9.62
C ARG A 133 7.10 -5.02 -11.03
N ALA A 134 6.23 -4.20 -11.63
CA ALA A 134 5.91 -4.36 -13.04
C ALA A 134 7.22 -4.20 -13.85
N LEU A 135 7.31 -4.89 -14.99
CA LEU A 135 8.49 -4.82 -15.85
C LEU A 135 8.71 -3.36 -16.30
N LYS A 136 9.96 -2.98 -16.58
CA LYS A 136 10.28 -1.64 -17.13
C LYS A 136 9.43 -1.40 -18.39
N GLY A 137 8.74 -0.24 -18.43
CA GLY A 137 7.79 0.09 -19.49
C GLY A 137 6.34 -0.34 -19.22
N GLY A 138 6.05 -0.96 -18.06
CA GLY A 138 4.71 -1.40 -17.67
C GLY A 138 3.73 -0.30 -17.23
N ALA A 139 3.90 0.95 -17.68
CA ALA A 139 2.91 1.98 -17.44
C ALA A 139 1.61 1.63 -18.19
N ILE A 140 0.48 1.62 -17.49
CA ILE A 140 -0.80 1.35 -18.14
C ILE A 140 -1.16 2.53 -19.05
N THR A 141 -1.56 2.25 -20.30
CA THR A 141 -1.97 3.30 -21.23
C THR A 141 -3.26 3.94 -20.74
N ALA A 142 -3.52 5.19 -21.14
CA ALA A 142 -4.73 5.91 -20.75
C ALA A 142 -6.00 5.18 -21.22
N GLU A 143 -5.98 4.60 -22.41
CA GLU A 143 -7.10 3.85 -23.00
C GLU A 143 -7.34 2.54 -22.26
N ALA A 144 -6.28 1.82 -21.89
CA ALA A 144 -6.39 0.62 -21.07
C ALA A 144 -6.95 0.96 -19.69
N TRP A 145 -6.44 2.00 -19.02
CA TRP A 145 -6.95 2.46 -17.74
C TRP A 145 -8.42 2.87 -17.81
N LEU A 146 -8.79 3.63 -18.84
CA LEU A 146 -10.18 4.05 -19.06
C LEU A 146 -11.12 2.84 -19.14
N ARG A 147 -10.77 1.82 -19.92
CA ARG A 147 -11.58 0.58 -20.01
C ARG A 147 -11.73 -0.14 -18.68
N VAL A 148 -10.67 -0.20 -17.88
CA VAL A 148 -10.72 -0.78 -16.53
C VAL A 148 -11.67 0.01 -15.64
N THR A 149 -11.52 1.32 -15.62
CA THR A 149 -12.35 2.21 -14.82
C THR A 149 -13.83 2.15 -15.22
N GLN A 150 -14.13 2.12 -16.51
CA GLN A 150 -15.50 1.96 -17.02
C GLN A 150 -16.08 0.60 -16.66
N SER A 151 -15.28 -0.47 -16.74
CA SER A 151 -15.73 -1.82 -16.38
C SER A 151 -16.05 -1.96 -14.90
N ILE A 152 -15.28 -1.28 -14.04
CA ILE A 152 -15.54 -1.20 -12.60
C ILE A 152 -16.82 -0.38 -12.36
N GLN A 153 -16.94 0.81 -12.96
CA GLN A 153 -18.11 1.68 -12.80
C GLN A 153 -19.41 0.97 -13.23
N ASN A 154 -19.43 0.38 -14.43
CA ASN A 154 -20.61 -0.34 -14.93
C ASN A 154 -21.02 -1.48 -13.97
N ALA A 155 -20.06 -2.18 -13.37
CA ALA A 155 -20.37 -3.25 -12.43
C ALA A 155 -20.77 -2.76 -11.04
N LEU A 156 -20.33 -1.56 -10.62
CA LEU A 156 -20.86 -0.88 -9.45
C LEU A 156 -22.31 -0.44 -9.67
N ASP A 157 -22.61 0.17 -10.82
CA ASP A 157 -23.94 0.66 -11.18
C ASP A 157 -24.95 -0.49 -11.28
N GLU A 158 -24.52 -1.64 -11.78
CA GLU A 158 -25.31 -2.87 -11.85
C GLU A 158 -25.35 -3.67 -10.52
N GLY A 159 -24.64 -3.22 -9.48
CA GLY A 159 -24.58 -3.90 -8.17
C GLY A 159 -23.92 -5.29 -8.21
N ARG A 160 -23.07 -5.56 -9.21
CA ARG A 160 -22.43 -6.87 -9.43
C ARG A 160 -21.13 -7.07 -8.66
N LEU A 161 -20.46 -5.97 -8.30
CA LEU A 161 -19.20 -6.01 -7.55
C LEU A 161 -19.35 -5.33 -6.19
N SER A 162 -18.92 -6.02 -5.13
CA SER A 162 -18.73 -5.39 -3.82
C SER A 162 -17.38 -4.67 -3.76
N ASN A 163 -17.27 -3.74 -2.82
CA ASN A 163 -16.06 -2.97 -2.55
C ASN A 163 -14.83 -3.87 -2.27
N GLU A 164 -15.04 -4.94 -1.50
CA GLU A 164 -13.99 -5.88 -1.11
C GLU A 164 -13.46 -6.63 -2.33
N VAL A 165 -14.35 -7.04 -3.23
CA VAL A 165 -13.97 -7.75 -4.48
C VAL A 165 -13.14 -6.85 -5.38
N ILE A 166 -13.49 -5.56 -5.49
CA ILE A 166 -12.72 -4.58 -6.28
C ILE A 166 -11.29 -4.47 -5.75
N VAL A 167 -11.13 -4.28 -4.44
CA VAL A 167 -9.80 -4.21 -3.80
C VAL A 167 -9.03 -5.52 -4.00
N MET A 168 -9.67 -6.68 -3.87
CA MET A 168 -9.03 -7.98 -4.11
C MET A 168 -8.54 -8.12 -5.55
N CYS A 169 -9.37 -7.73 -6.53
CA CYS A 169 -8.99 -7.73 -7.94
C CYS A 169 -7.79 -6.82 -8.17
N LEU A 170 -7.83 -5.59 -7.65
CA LEU A 170 -6.71 -4.64 -7.76
C LEU A 170 -5.43 -5.18 -7.13
N ARG A 171 -5.49 -5.73 -5.90
CA ARG A 171 -4.32 -6.35 -5.23
C ARG A 171 -3.71 -7.46 -6.07
N ARG A 172 -4.56 -8.20 -6.77
CA ARG A 172 -4.14 -9.30 -7.62
C ARG A 172 -3.44 -8.83 -8.88
N VAL A 173 -3.93 -7.79 -9.54
CA VAL A 173 -3.41 -7.34 -10.85
C VAL A 173 -2.44 -6.17 -10.77
N SER A 174 -2.35 -5.46 -9.63
CA SER A 174 -1.57 -4.22 -9.52
C SER A 174 -0.08 -4.41 -9.80
N HIS A 175 0.46 -5.62 -9.62
CA HIS A 175 1.85 -5.92 -9.92
C HIS A 175 2.17 -5.97 -11.43
N LEU A 176 1.15 -5.94 -12.29
CA LEU A 176 1.30 -6.01 -13.74
C LEU A 176 1.44 -4.64 -14.39
N PHE A 177 1.13 -3.55 -13.67
CA PHE A 177 1.17 -2.21 -14.24
C PHE A 177 1.61 -1.13 -13.25
N TYR A 178 1.98 0.00 -13.80
CA TYR A 178 2.19 1.25 -13.09
C TYR A 178 1.08 2.25 -13.43
N VAL A 179 0.77 3.13 -12.48
CA VAL A 179 -0.21 4.22 -12.60
C VAL A 179 0.41 5.56 -12.20
N ASN A 180 -0.21 6.66 -12.59
CA ASN A 180 0.10 7.98 -12.06
C ASN A 180 -0.99 8.48 -11.07
N CYS A 181 -0.75 9.60 -10.41
CA CYS A 181 -1.68 10.16 -9.43
C CYS A 181 -3.04 10.51 -10.05
N SER A 182 -3.06 11.03 -11.30
CA SER A 182 -4.30 11.36 -12.00
C SER A 182 -5.18 10.13 -12.30
N GLN A 183 -4.56 8.99 -12.61
CA GLN A 183 -5.26 7.73 -12.85
C GLN A 183 -5.92 7.21 -11.56
N ILE A 184 -5.24 7.33 -10.42
CA ILE A 184 -5.82 6.99 -9.11
C ILE A 184 -6.98 7.93 -8.77
N ASP A 185 -6.89 9.22 -9.05
CA ASP A 185 -8.00 10.16 -8.85
C ASP A 185 -9.28 9.71 -9.56
N VAL A 186 -9.18 9.25 -10.82
CA VAL A 186 -10.33 8.73 -11.58
C VAL A 186 -10.98 7.54 -10.85
N LEU A 187 -10.18 6.64 -10.30
CA LEU A 187 -10.68 5.47 -9.57
C LEU A 187 -11.27 5.87 -8.20
N LEU A 188 -10.64 6.80 -7.48
CA LEU A 188 -11.16 7.31 -6.22
C LEU A 188 -12.45 8.10 -6.43
N ALA A 189 -12.62 8.78 -7.56
CA ALA A 189 -13.83 9.56 -7.87
C ALA A 189 -15.10 8.70 -7.95
N MET A 190 -14.97 7.40 -8.29
CA MET A 190 -16.09 6.44 -8.26
C MET A 190 -16.65 6.20 -6.86
N PHE A 191 -15.86 6.49 -5.83
CA PHE A 191 -16.22 6.31 -4.43
C PHE A 191 -16.27 7.69 -3.74
N PRO A 192 -17.43 8.37 -3.71
CA PRO A 192 -17.56 9.69 -3.11
C PRO A 192 -16.99 9.74 -1.69
N GLN A 193 -16.50 10.91 -1.25
CA GLN A 193 -15.85 11.10 0.05
C GLN A 193 -16.85 11.09 1.22
N THR A 194 -17.56 9.98 1.39
CA THR A 194 -18.48 9.70 2.49
C THR A 194 -17.81 8.78 3.52
N SER A 195 -18.27 8.81 4.77
CA SER A 195 -17.75 7.95 5.85
C SER A 195 -17.76 6.46 5.49
N GLN A 196 -18.77 6.01 4.75
CA GLN A 196 -18.91 4.61 4.28
C GLN A 196 -17.84 4.22 3.26
N ASN A 197 -17.43 5.15 2.39
CA ASN A 197 -16.48 4.89 1.31
C ASN A 197 -15.01 5.17 1.67
N LEU A 198 -14.74 5.77 2.84
CA LEU A 198 -13.37 6.06 3.26
C LEU A 198 -12.50 4.80 3.33
N GLN A 199 -13.06 3.66 3.77
CA GLN A 199 -12.31 2.41 3.85
C GLN A 199 -11.83 1.93 2.48
N ILE A 200 -12.73 1.82 1.50
CA ILE A 200 -12.35 1.39 0.14
C ILE A 200 -11.38 2.36 -0.52
N ARG A 201 -11.56 3.68 -0.35
CA ARG A 201 -10.62 4.69 -0.88
C ARG A 201 -9.21 4.47 -0.35
N ARG A 202 -9.07 4.19 0.96
CA ARG A 202 -7.77 3.84 1.57
C ARG A 202 -7.23 2.54 1.00
N ASP A 203 -8.04 1.50 0.94
CA ASP A 203 -7.60 0.19 0.48
C ASP A 203 -7.13 0.23 -0.98
N ILE A 204 -7.82 0.97 -1.86
CA ILE A 204 -7.39 1.22 -3.24
C ILE A 204 -6.05 1.96 -3.26
N PHE A 205 -5.95 3.06 -2.52
CA PHE A 205 -4.74 3.88 -2.50
C PHE A 205 -3.54 3.09 -1.97
N THR A 206 -3.66 2.41 -0.83
CA THR A 206 -2.62 1.56 -0.26
C THR A 206 -2.24 0.42 -1.21
N THR A 207 -3.21 -0.18 -1.90
CA THR A 207 -2.96 -1.25 -2.89
C THR A 207 -2.15 -0.77 -4.09
N LEU A 208 -2.41 0.46 -4.55
CA LEU A 208 -1.77 1.04 -5.73
C LEU A 208 -0.57 1.93 -5.41
N TYR A 209 -0.30 2.24 -4.13
CA TYR A 209 0.74 3.17 -3.70
C TYR A 209 2.11 2.87 -4.33
N ASN A 210 2.57 1.62 -4.23
CA ASN A 210 3.85 1.18 -4.82
C ASN A 210 3.84 1.07 -6.36
N ARG A 211 2.72 1.42 -7.00
CA ARG A 211 2.55 1.45 -8.46
C ARG A 211 2.51 2.89 -8.99
N ILE A 212 2.57 3.89 -8.12
CA ILE A 212 2.57 5.31 -8.50
C ILE A 212 3.94 5.69 -9.07
N VAL A 213 3.98 6.22 -10.30
CA VAL A 213 5.22 6.65 -10.96
C VAL A 213 5.64 8.08 -10.60
N ASP A 214 4.67 8.95 -10.36
CA ASP A 214 4.82 10.36 -9.97
C ASP A 214 4.79 10.51 -8.43
N TYR A 215 5.55 9.63 -7.75
CA TYR A 215 5.50 9.48 -6.30
C TYR A 215 5.87 10.76 -5.52
N VAL A 216 6.62 11.67 -6.14
CA VAL A 216 7.01 12.96 -5.55
C VAL A 216 5.79 13.81 -5.20
N ASP A 217 4.70 13.68 -5.95
CA ASP A 217 3.52 14.54 -5.79
C ASP A 217 2.43 13.95 -4.90
N ILE A 218 2.58 12.71 -4.41
CA ILE A 218 1.54 11.99 -3.66
C ILE A 218 0.95 12.82 -2.51
N ARG A 219 1.80 13.39 -1.64
CA ARG A 219 1.32 14.14 -0.47
C ARG A 219 0.57 15.41 -0.88
N GLU A 220 1.09 16.15 -1.86
CA GLU A 220 0.43 17.37 -2.34
C GLU A 220 -0.88 17.06 -3.07
N HIS A 221 -0.90 15.97 -3.82
CA HIS A 221 -2.01 15.60 -4.68
C HIS A 221 -3.19 15.02 -3.89
N PHE A 222 -2.93 14.16 -2.92
CA PHE A 222 -3.98 13.44 -2.19
C PHE A 222 -4.24 13.95 -0.76
N CYS A 223 -3.22 14.53 -0.11
CA CYS A 223 -3.29 14.87 1.32
C CYS A 223 -3.44 16.37 1.58
N ARG A 224 -3.27 17.22 0.56
CA ARG A 224 -3.44 18.68 0.67
C ARG A 224 -4.61 19.17 -0.21
N PRO A 225 -5.28 20.28 0.19
CA PRO A 225 -6.28 20.92 -0.66
C PRO A 225 -5.66 21.37 -1.99
N ARG A 226 -6.40 21.17 -3.08
CA ARG A 226 -6.05 21.68 -4.42
C ARG A 226 -7.01 22.81 -4.78
N LEU A 227 -6.69 23.60 -5.80
CA LEU A 227 -7.51 24.75 -6.22
C LEU A 227 -8.98 24.35 -6.41
N GLY A 228 -9.84 24.74 -5.46
CA GLY A 228 -11.27 24.45 -5.46
C GLY A 228 -11.67 23.01 -5.10
N LEU A 229 -10.74 22.14 -4.70
CA LEU A 229 -11.01 20.74 -4.38
C LEU A 229 -10.50 20.36 -2.98
N PRO A 230 -11.34 19.70 -2.16
CA PRO A 230 -10.88 19.16 -0.88
C PRO A 230 -9.81 18.07 -1.10
N PRO A 231 -8.94 17.82 -0.10
CA PRO A 231 -7.99 16.71 -0.18
C PRO A 231 -8.72 15.37 -0.27
N ALA A 232 -8.15 14.43 -1.03
CA ALA A 232 -8.70 13.08 -1.16
C ALA A 232 -8.73 12.35 0.20
N PHE A 233 -7.78 12.66 1.09
CA PHE A 233 -7.68 12.12 2.44
C PHE A 233 -7.53 13.24 3.47
N GLY A 234 -8.45 13.28 4.45
CA GLY A 234 -8.36 14.20 5.58
C GLY A 234 -7.32 13.78 6.63
N PRO A 235 -7.03 14.62 7.64
CA PRO A 235 -5.97 14.38 8.64
C PRO A 235 -6.06 13.02 9.37
N ALA A 236 -7.26 12.61 9.80
CA ALA A 236 -7.46 11.31 10.45
C ALA A 236 -7.17 10.13 9.51
N CYS A 237 -7.47 10.29 8.21
CA CYS A 237 -7.20 9.29 7.20
C CYS A 237 -5.69 9.22 6.89
N ILE A 238 -5.01 10.37 6.84
CA ILE A 238 -3.57 10.46 6.64
C ILE A 238 -2.83 9.72 7.76
N ALA A 239 -3.21 9.91 9.03
CA ALA A 239 -2.60 9.19 10.15
C ALA A 239 -2.72 7.66 10.03
N ILE A 240 -3.80 7.16 9.42
CA ILE A 240 -4.00 5.73 9.16
C ILE A 240 -3.13 5.29 7.98
N LEU A 241 -3.05 6.08 6.92
CA LEU A 241 -2.17 5.80 5.78
C LEU A 241 -0.70 5.80 6.21
N GLU A 242 -0.25 6.75 7.02
CA GLU A 242 1.12 6.79 7.56
C GLU A 242 1.46 5.53 8.36
N ARG A 243 0.49 4.92 9.04
CA ARG A 243 0.67 3.61 9.69
C ARG A 243 0.73 2.45 8.69
N GLN A 244 -0.11 2.49 7.65
CA GLN A 244 -0.23 1.41 6.67
C GLN A 244 0.91 1.36 5.66
N ILE A 245 1.33 2.50 5.12
CA ILE A 245 2.37 2.57 4.08
C ILE A 245 3.68 3.15 4.60
N GLY A 246 3.73 3.64 5.83
CA GLY A 246 4.90 4.30 6.41
C GLY A 246 4.87 5.82 6.22
N MET A 247 5.36 6.56 7.21
CA MET A 247 5.35 8.02 7.20
C MET A 247 6.39 8.60 6.25
N LEU A 248 7.53 7.93 6.08
CA LEU A 248 8.59 8.36 5.16
C LEU A 248 8.11 8.32 3.70
N ASN A 249 7.26 7.35 3.39
CA ASN A 249 6.63 7.15 2.09
C ASN A 249 5.64 8.27 1.73
N LEU A 250 5.07 8.95 2.72
CA LEU A 250 4.21 10.11 2.53
C LEU A 250 4.92 11.45 2.76
N PHE A 251 6.20 11.45 3.12
CA PHE A 251 6.97 12.67 3.30
C PHE A 251 7.74 13.00 2.03
N ASN A 252 7.66 14.27 1.63
CA ASN A 252 8.40 14.78 0.48
C ASN A 252 9.43 15.81 0.96
N PRO A 253 10.73 15.44 1.05
CA PRO A 253 11.78 16.37 1.43
C PRO A 253 11.91 17.57 0.48
N LEU A 254 11.53 17.42 -0.79
CA LEU A 254 11.61 18.49 -1.79
C LEU A 254 10.61 19.62 -1.48
N LYS A 255 9.46 19.27 -0.92
CA LYS A 255 8.34 20.17 -0.58
C LYS A 255 8.09 20.24 0.94
N ALA A 256 9.15 20.11 1.74
CA ALA A 256 9.06 20.13 3.20
C ALA A 256 8.68 21.51 3.78
N ASP A 257 8.62 22.56 2.96
CA ASP A 257 8.33 23.92 3.40
C ASP A 257 6.94 23.99 4.05
N ASN A 258 6.92 24.53 5.28
CA ASN A 258 5.74 24.60 6.14
C ASN A 258 5.11 23.23 6.44
N ALA A 259 5.89 22.14 6.36
CA ALA A 259 5.41 20.81 6.70
C ALA A 259 5.36 20.63 8.22
N ALA A 260 4.15 20.42 8.74
CA ALA A 260 3.96 19.89 10.09
C ALA A 260 4.39 18.42 10.12
N PHE A 261 5.07 18.02 11.20
CA PHE A 261 5.52 16.66 11.43
C PHE A 261 5.21 16.22 12.86
N LYS A 262 5.01 14.91 13.02
CA LYS A 262 4.86 14.24 14.31
C LYS A 262 5.68 12.96 14.26
N CYS A 263 6.72 12.88 15.07
CA CYS A 263 7.64 11.75 15.12
C CYS A 263 7.45 11.00 16.44
N ASP A 264 7.08 9.73 16.36
CA ASP A 264 7.18 8.81 17.49
C ASP A 264 8.58 8.18 17.45
N PHE A 265 9.42 8.52 18.42
CA PHE A 265 10.79 8.02 18.49
C PHE A 265 10.88 6.56 18.90
N ASN A 266 9.80 5.93 19.38
CA ASN A 266 9.76 4.48 19.52
C ASN A 266 9.77 3.80 18.15
N SER A 267 9.20 4.44 17.12
CA SER A 267 9.22 3.98 15.74
C SER A 267 10.55 4.31 15.04
N HIS A 268 11.08 3.34 14.31
CA HIS A 268 12.28 3.57 13.49
C HIS A 268 12.06 4.66 12.44
N GLU A 269 10.91 4.65 11.77
CA GLU A 269 10.57 5.67 10.77
C GLU A 269 10.43 7.06 11.39
N GLY A 270 9.88 7.16 12.61
CA GLY A 270 9.80 8.43 13.33
C GLY A 270 11.17 9.01 13.63
N ARG A 271 12.14 8.16 14.01
CA ARG A 271 13.54 8.58 14.20
C ARG A 271 14.19 9.01 12.88
N LEU A 272 13.96 8.29 11.79
CA LEU A 272 14.47 8.67 10.47
C LEU A 272 13.87 10.00 9.98
N MET A 273 12.57 10.19 10.14
CA MET A 273 11.88 11.44 9.80
C MET A 273 12.51 12.61 10.55
N ALA A 274 12.75 12.44 11.86
CA ALA A 274 13.40 13.45 12.67
C ALA A 274 14.82 13.78 12.20
N GLN A 275 15.60 12.77 11.84
CA GLN A 275 16.93 12.98 11.25
C GLN A 275 16.87 13.76 9.93
N ILE A 276 15.89 13.47 9.07
CA ILE A 276 15.68 14.22 7.82
C ILE A 276 15.39 15.70 8.13
N ILE A 277 14.43 15.98 9.02
CA ILE A 277 14.05 17.34 9.41
C ILE A 277 15.24 18.10 10.02
N LEU A 278 16.01 17.46 10.91
CA LEU A 278 17.19 18.06 11.53
C LEU A 278 18.31 18.32 10.50
N ARG A 279 18.51 17.41 9.54
CA ARG A 279 19.48 17.61 8.45
C ARG A 279 19.07 18.77 7.55
N LEU A 280 17.79 18.87 7.20
CA LEU A 280 17.24 20.02 6.46
C LEU A 280 17.44 21.33 7.25
N LYS A 281 17.13 21.34 8.54
CA LYS A 281 17.35 22.51 9.42
C LYS A 281 18.82 22.95 9.41
N LYS A 282 19.74 22.02 9.63
CA LYS A 282 21.19 22.29 9.72
C LYS A 282 21.79 22.80 8.42
N THR A 283 21.35 22.25 7.28
CA THR A 283 21.95 22.54 5.97
C THR A 283 21.39 23.79 5.30
N GLU A 284 20.12 24.08 5.55
CA GLU A 284 19.41 25.23 4.96
C GLU A 284 19.33 26.44 5.90
N ASP A 285 19.83 26.33 7.14
CA ASP A 285 19.73 27.35 8.19
C ASP A 285 18.27 27.80 8.46
N ASN A 286 17.37 26.81 8.36
CA ASN A 286 15.93 27.00 8.48
C ASN A 286 15.47 26.83 9.93
N ARG A 287 14.19 27.14 10.20
CA ARG A 287 13.63 27.11 11.56
C ARG A 287 12.64 25.97 11.73
N ILE A 288 12.53 25.48 12.96
CA ILE A 288 11.43 24.63 13.39
C ILE A 288 10.62 25.46 14.38
N ILE A 289 9.37 25.72 14.05
CA ILE A 289 8.44 26.45 14.92
C ILE A 289 7.51 25.47 15.62
N ASN A 290 6.92 25.90 16.74
CA ASN A 290 6.02 25.08 17.55
C ASN A 290 6.64 23.72 17.94
N SER A 291 7.96 23.67 18.12
CA SER A 291 8.68 22.46 18.47
C SER A 291 8.31 22.02 19.89
N ARG A 292 7.86 20.78 20.04
CA ARG A 292 7.45 20.20 21.32
C ARG A 292 7.95 18.78 21.44
N PHE A 293 8.44 18.42 22.63
CA PHE A 293 8.91 17.07 22.93
C PHE A 293 8.33 16.57 24.25
N GLY A 294 8.05 15.27 24.35
CA GLY A 294 7.45 14.68 25.53
C GLY A 294 7.50 13.17 25.55
N ALA A 295 7.20 12.57 26.70
CA ALA A 295 7.13 11.10 26.84
C ALA A 295 5.89 10.50 26.14
N SER A 296 4.81 11.28 26.02
CA SER A 296 3.57 10.92 25.33
C SER A 296 3.02 12.14 24.58
N LEU A 297 2.08 11.92 23.65
CA LEU A 297 1.37 13.02 22.96
C LEU A 297 0.57 13.92 23.90
N GLU A 298 0.19 13.42 25.09
CA GLU A 298 -0.55 14.18 26.11
C GLU A 298 0.37 15.04 26.98
N VAL A 299 1.63 14.63 27.12
CA VAL A 299 2.64 15.28 27.96
C VAL A 299 3.80 15.79 27.10
N ILE A 300 3.47 16.62 26.10
CA ILE A 300 4.45 17.32 25.27
C ILE A 300 4.68 18.75 25.77
N LEU A 301 5.94 19.15 25.90
CA LEU A 301 6.33 20.48 26.35
C LEU A 301 7.09 21.21 25.24
N PRO A 302 6.97 22.55 25.14
CA PRO A 302 7.78 23.34 24.22
C PRO A 302 9.27 23.07 24.44
N MET A 303 9.96 22.65 23.38
CA MET A 303 11.38 22.30 23.44
C MET A 303 11.99 22.36 22.05
N ASP A 304 13.12 23.06 21.93
CA ASP A 304 13.95 22.98 20.74
C ASP A 304 14.78 21.70 20.75
N ALA A 305 14.95 21.11 19.55
CA ALA A 305 15.82 19.94 19.39
C ALA A 305 17.28 20.27 19.81
N PRO A 306 17.84 19.55 20.81
CA PRO A 306 19.21 19.76 21.27
C PRO A 306 20.24 19.48 20.18
N PRO A 307 21.43 20.12 20.22
CA PRO A 307 22.50 19.84 19.25
C PRO A 307 22.94 18.37 19.18
N ALA A 308 22.80 17.61 20.25
CA ALA A 308 23.10 16.17 20.25
C ALA A 308 22.22 15.36 19.27
N TRP A 309 20.99 15.82 19.00
CA TRP A 309 20.05 15.11 18.13
C TRP A 309 20.48 15.09 16.65
N TYR A 310 21.35 16.01 16.22
CA TYR A 310 21.92 15.97 14.88
C TYR A 310 22.80 14.73 14.64
N GLN A 311 23.29 14.09 15.70
CA GLN A 311 24.06 12.84 15.63
C GLN A 311 23.17 11.64 15.93
N CYS A 312 22.38 11.72 17.00
CA CYS A 312 21.51 10.62 17.44
C CYS A 312 20.26 11.18 18.12
N VAL A 313 19.10 10.96 17.52
CA VAL A 313 17.80 11.26 18.15
C VAL A 313 17.52 10.23 19.26
N PRO A 314 16.74 10.59 20.29
CA PRO A 314 16.34 9.65 21.33
C PRO A 314 15.64 8.41 20.77
N PHE A 315 15.64 7.33 21.54
CA PHE A 315 14.97 6.07 21.18
C PHE A 315 13.50 6.03 21.60
N GLU A 316 13.04 7.01 22.37
CA GLU A 316 11.69 7.09 22.93
C GLU A 316 11.23 8.54 23.02
N GLY A 317 9.91 8.71 23.17
CA GLY A 317 9.24 10.01 23.22
C GLY A 317 8.61 10.43 21.89
N TYR A 318 7.92 11.56 21.93
CA TYR A 318 7.19 12.14 20.81
C TYR A 318 7.73 13.54 20.54
N TRP A 319 8.08 13.81 19.29
CA TRP A 319 8.53 15.12 18.84
C TRP A 319 7.61 15.63 17.73
N GLU A 320 7.01 16.80 17.92
CA GLU A 320 6.21 17.47 16.89
C GLU A 320 6.68 18.90 16.67
N GLY A 321 6.40 19.41 15.48
CA GLY A 321 6.76 20.77 15.10
C GLY A 321 6.35 21.07 13.67
N THR A 322 6.71 22.26 13.20
CA THR A 322 6.54 22.66 11.80
C THR A 322 7.88 23.15 11.26
N TYR A 323 8.33 22.52 10.18
CA TYR A 323 9.53 22.95 9.47
C TYR A 323 9.20 24.15 8.60
N VAL A 324 9.90 25.27 8.80
CA VAL A 324 9.73 26.50 8.02
C VAL A 324 10.99 26.71 7.19
N GLY A 325 10.88 26.39 5.90
CA GLY A 325 11.96 26.60 4.95
C GLY A 325 11.87 27.96 4.27
N THR A 326 12.91 28.77 4.40
CA THR A 326 13.05 30.06 3.71
C THR A 326 14.19 30.06 2.70
N ASN A 327 15.16 29.14 2.84
CA ASN A 327 16.33 29.03 1.96
C ASN A 327 16.50 27.60 1.41
N SER A 328 15.52 27.15 0.62
CA SER A 328 15.45 25.78 0.10
C SER A 328 16.62 25.47 -0.84
N LYS A 329 17.51 24.54 -0.44
CA LYS A 329 18.66 24.10 -1.25
C LYS A 329 18.31 22.80 -1.96
N MET A 330 17.77 22.91 -3.18
CA MET A 330 17.21 21.76 -3.91
C MET A 330 18.17 20.58 -4.06
N ASN A 331 19.47 20.83 -4.26
CA ASN A 331 20.47 19.77 -4.34
C ASN A 331 20.58 18.96 -3.04
N VAL A 332 20.48 19.62 -1.88
CA VAL A 332 20.49 18.97 -0.57
C VAL A 332 19.21 18.16 -0.36
N ARG A 333 18.06 18.71 -0.74
CA ARG A 333 16.77 18.00 -0.63
C ARG A 333 16.73 16.76 -1.52
N LYS A 334 17.29 16.82 -2.73
CA LYS A 334 17.45 15.65 -3.62
C LYS A 334 18.34 14.58 -2.99
N ASP A 335 19.50 14.98 -2.44
CA ASP A 335 20.41 14.06 -1.73
C ASP A 335 19.72 13.35 -0.56
N ILE A 336 18.98 14.09 0.25
CA ILE A 336 18.18 13.56 1.36
C ILE A 336 17.10 12.61 0.83
N ALA A 337 16.37 13.00 -0.21
CA ALA A 337 15.30 12.18 -0.78
C ALA A 337 15.83 10.86 -1.36
N MET A 338 16.99 10.87 -2.02
CA MET A 338 17.66 9.64 -2.47
C MET A 338 18.13 8.78 -1.30
N THR A 339 18.72 9.40 -0.27
CA THR A 339 19.30 8.68 0.89
C THR A 339 18.25 8.02 1.77
N TYR A 340 17.17 8.73 2.10
CA TYR A 340 16.22 8.30 3.13
C TYR A 340 14.86 7.86 2.57
N CYS A 341 14.46 8.36 1.39
CA CYS A 341 13.15 8.09 0.79
C CYS A 341 13.25 7.21 -0.47
N ALA A 342 14.46 6.78 -0.85
CA ALA A 342 14.72 5.96 -2.04
C ALA A 342 14.17 6.57 -3.35
N TYR A 343 14.18 7.90 -3.47
CA TYR A 343 13.78 8.58 -4.69
C TYR A 343 14.80 8.30 -5.81
N GLU A 344 14.32 8.08 -7.03
CA GLU A 344 15.13 7.94 -8.25
C GLU A 344 14.87 9.17 -9.14
N PHE A 345 15.90 9.96 -9.44
CA PHE A 345 15.80 11.20 -10.24
C PHE A 345 16.36 11.05 -11.65
#